data_AF-A0A936FEX1-F1
#
_entry.id   AF-A0A936FEX1-F1
#
_cell.length_a   1.000
_cell.length_b   1.000
_cell.length_c   1.000
_cell.angle_alpha   90.00
_cell.angle_beta   90.00
_cell.angle_gamma   90.00
#
_symmetry.space_group_name_H-M   'P 1'
#
loop_
_entity.id
_entity.type
_entity.pdbx_description
1 polymer ?
#
loop_
_entity_poly.entity_id
_entity_poly.type
_entity_poly.pdbx_seq_one_letter_code
_entity_poly.pdbx_strand_id
1 'polypeptide(L)' 'MRIAFRPEAERELLQAQAWYEARAVGLGFEFARAIDGAISRIARTPRAFPVIATPFQHVIARRFLIPSSTIATAPTF' A
#
# COMPACT_ATOMS: atom_id res chain seq x y z
N MET A 1 -9.94 -16.97 -2.29
CA MET A 1 -9.70 -16.02 -3.40
C MET A 1 -8.20 -15.97 -3.66
N ARG A 2 -7.75 -16.10 -4.91
CA ARG A 2 -6.33 -16.02 -5.26
C ARG A 2 -5.95 -14.56 -5.51
N ILE A 3 -4.91 -14.09 -4.84
CA ILE A 3 -4.36 -12.75 -5.03
C ILE A 3 -2.96 -12.93 -5.61
N ALA A 4 -2.65 -12.19 -6.66
CA ALA A 4 -1.34 -12.19 -7.29
C ALA A 4 -0.93 -10.75 -7.56
N PHE A 5 0.33 -10.45 -7.29
CA PHE A 5 0.93 -9.19 -7.67
C PHE A 5 1.55 -9.31 -9.05
N ARG A 6 1.47 -8.23 -9.82
CA ARG A 6 2.35 -8.06 -10.96
C ARG A 6 3.79 -7.84 -10.45
N PRO A 7 4.82 -8.31 -11.17
CA PRO A 7 6.21 -8.11 -10.76
C PRO A 7 6.56 -6.64 -10.52
N GLU A 8 6.00 -5.72 -11.32
CA GLU A 8 6.22 -4.29 -11.16
C GLU A 8 5.62 -3.77 -9.85
N ALA A 9 4.41 -4.21 -9.52
CA ALA A 9 3.72 -3.85 -8.28
C ALA A 9 4.41 -4.41 -7.03
N GLU A 10 4.94 -5.63 -7.10
CA GLU A 10 5.75 -6.21 -6.02
C GLU A 10 7.02 -5.39 -5.78
N ARG A 11 7.71 -5.02 -6.86
CA ARG A 11 8.92 -4.18 -6.77
C ARG A 11 8.62 -2.81 -6.18
N GLU A 12 7.56 -2.14 -6.65
CA GLU A 12 7.12 -0.85 -6.10
C GLU A 12 6.77 -0.96 -4.61
N LEU A 13 6.10 -2.04 -4.20
CA LEU A 13 5.75 -2.27 -2.80
C LEU A 13 6.99 -2.44 -1.92
N LEU A 14 7.97 -3.22 -2.38
CA LEU A 14 9.24 -3.42 -1.67
C LEU A 14 10.07 -2.13 -1.59
N GLN A 15 10.10 -1.34 -2.67
CA GLN A 15 10.76 -0.04 -2.69
C GLN A 15 10.10 0.94 -1.71
N ALA A 16 8.76 1.00 -1.69
CA ALA A 16 8.00 1.80 -0.74
C ALA A 16 8.29 1.40 0.70
N GLN A 17 8.26 0.09 1.00
CA GLN A 17 8.54 -0.42 2.34
C GLN A 17 9.95 -0.02 2.81
N ALA A 18 10.97 -0.23 1.97
CA ALA A 18 12.34 0.15 2.29
C ALA A 18 12.50 1.66 2.49
N TRP A 19 11.82 2.45 1.66
CA TRP A 19 11.83 3.91 1.75
C TRP A 19 11.19 4.44 3.03
N TYR A 20 10.12 3.80 3.52
CA TYR A 20 9.50 4.13 4.80
C TYR A 20 10.40 3.73 5.97
N GLU A 21 10.96 2.52 5.95
CA GLU A 21 11.87 2.06 7.01
C GLU A 21 13.09 2.96 7.17
N ALA A 22 13.64 3.46 6.06
CA ALA A 22 14.77 4.38 6.07
C ALA A 22 14.48 5.74 6.73
N ARG A 23 13.20 6.11 6.94
CA ARG A 23 12.80 7.39 7.54
C ARG A 23 12.69 7.34 9.05
N ALA A 24 12.13 6.25 9.54
CA ALA A 24 12.10 5.96 10.96
C ALA A 24 11.91 4.46 11.13
N VAL A 25 12.63 3.92 12.11
CA VAL A 25 12.56 2.51 12.48
C VAL A 25 11.11 2.10 12.71
N GLY A 26 10.68 1.02 12.06
CA GLY A 26 9.35 0.46 12.16
C GLY A 26 8.30 1.04 11.21
N LEU A 27 8.59 2.12 10.47
CA LEU A 27 7.62 2.64 9.49
C LEU A 27 7.42 1.73 8.29
N GLY A 28 8.44 0.97 7.87
CA GLY A 28 8.29 -0.04 6.82
C GLY A 28 7.33 -1.14 7.25
N PHE A 29 7.37 -1.52 8.53
CA PHE A 29 6.43 -2.49 9.12
C PHE A 29 5.00 -1.93 9.17
N GLU A 30 4.81 -0.69 9.63
CA GLU A 30 3.48 -0.07 9.65
C GLU A 30 2.87 0.07 8.25
N PHE A 31 3.71 0.42 7.25
CA PHE A 31 3.31 0.41 5.85
C PHE A 31 2.85 -0.98 5.40
N ALA A 32 3.66 -2.03 5.61
CA ALA A 32 3.32 -3.40 5.23
C ALA A 32 2.00 -3.85 5.88
N ARG A 33 1.81 -3.55 7.18
CA ARG A 33 0.58 -3.85 7.92
C ARG A 33 -0.65 -3.14 7.31
N ALA A 34 -0.50 -1.89 6.87
CA ALA A 34 -1.58 -1.15 6.23
C ALA A 34 -1.98 -1.78 4.88
N ILE A 35 -1.00 -2.24 4.10
CA ILE A 35 -1.20 -2.91 2.82
C ILE A 35 -1.85 -4.29 3.00
N ASP A 36 -1.37 -5.12 3.93
CA ASP A 36 -2.00 -6.41 4.26
C ASP A 36 -3.46 -6.25 4.69
N GLY A 37 -3.75 -5.18 5.44
CA GLY A 37 -5.12 -4.82 5.81
C GLY A 37 -5.98 -4.48 4.59
N ALA A 38 -5.44 -3.79 3.59
CA ALA A 38 -6.15 -3.48 2.35
C ALA A 38 -6.39 -4.73 1.51
N ILE A 39 -5.37 -5.57 1.32
CA ILE A 39 -5.46 -6.86 0.62
C ILE A 39 -6.51 -7.76 1.26
N SER A 40 -6.52 -7.84 2.59
CA SER A 40 -7.50 -8.62 3.34
C SER A 40 -8.93 -8.11 3.14
N ARG A 41 -9.13 -6.79 3.01
CA ARG A 41 -10.45 -6.22 2.69
C ARG A 41 -10.86 -6.54 1.26
N ILE A 42 -9.93 -6.45 0.31
CA ILE A 42 -10.14 -6.86 -1.09
C ILE A 42 -10.57 -8.32 -1.17
N ALA A 43 -9.90 -9.20 -0.43
CA ALA A 43 -10.20 -10.63 -0.36
C ALA A 43 -11.62 -10.92 0.14
N ARG A 44 -12.09 -10.17 1.14
CA ARG A 44 -13.41 -10.37 1.76
C ARG A 44 -14.55 -9.81 0.90
N THR A 45 -14.35 -8.65 0.27
CA THR A 45 -15.41 -7.94 -0.46
C THR A 45 -14.89 -7.33 -1.77
N PRO A 46 -14.64 -8.14 -2.82
CA PRO A 46 -13.95 -7.69 -4.04
C PRO A 46 -14.72 -6.68 -4.90
N ARG A 47 -16.03 -6.52 -4.66
CA ARG A 47 -16.93 -5.62 -5.39
C ARG A 47 -17.35 -4.39 -4.58
N ALA A 48 -16.78 -4.20 -3.39
CA ALA A 48 -17.14 -3.11 -2.49
C ALA A 48 -16.35 -1.82 -2.74
N PHE A 49 -15.49 -1.79 -3.75
CA PHE A 49 -14.60 -0.67 -4.01
C PHE A 49 -15.00 0.09 -5.27
N PRO A 50 -14.78 1.41 -5.32
CA PRO A 50 -15.08 2.20 -6.51
C PRO A 50 -14.26 1.73 -7.72
N VAL A 51 -14.94 1.53 -8.85
CA VAL A 51 -14.31 1.31 -10.16
C VAL A 51 -13.81 2.65 -10.68
N ILE A 52 -12.52 2.75 -10.99
CA ILE A 52 -11.96 3.96 -11.64
C ILE A 52 -12.02 3.81 -13.15
N ALA A 53 -11.66 2.63 -13.66
CA ALA A 53 -11.68 2.29 -15.08
C ALA A 53 -11.76 0.78 -15.18
N THR A 54 -12.78 0.21 -15.82
CA THR A 54 -12.92 -1.26 -15.89
C THR A 54 -11.70 -1.90 -16.57
N PRO A 55 -11.08 -2.96 -16.00
CA PRO A 55 -11.47 -3.73 -14.82
C PRO A 55 -10.84 -3.29 -13.47
N PHE A 56 -10.25 -2.11 -13.40
CA PHE A 56 -9.53 -1.55 -12.25
C PHE A 56 -10.45 -0.89 -11.19
N GLN A 57 -10.20 -1.22 -9.92
CA GLN A 57 -10.82 -0.63 -8.74
C GLN A 57 -9.75 0.00 -7.83
N HIS A 58 -10.11 1.04 -7.08
CA HIS A 58 -9.21 1.65 -6.10
C HIS A 58 -9.52 1.18 -4.68
N VAL A 59 -8.49 0.77 -3.96
CA VAL A 59 -8.57 0.59 -2.50
C VAL A 59 -7.58 1.52 -1.83
N ILE A 60 -8.10 2.40 -0.97
CA ILE A 60 -7.26 3.23 -0.11
C ILE A 60 -6.85 2.41 1.11
N ALA A 61 -5.54 2.23 1.28
CA ALA A 61 -4.96 1.62 2.46
C ALA A 61 -5.23 2.48 3.70
N ARG A 62 -5.23 1.86 4.88
CA ARG A 62 -5.43 2.63 6.11
C ARG A 62 -4.26 3.58 6.32
N ARG A 63 -4.57 4.81 6.74
CA ARG A 63 -3.56 5.78 7.13
C ARG A 63 -2.78 5.24 8.33
N PHE A 64 -1.47 5.27 8.24
CA PHE A 64 -0.54 5.06 9.35
C PHE A 64 0.16 6.38 9.67
N LEU A 65 0.63 6.53 10.90
CA LEU A 65 1.27 7.77 11.35
C LEU A 65 2.66 7.87 10.72
N ILE A 66 2.89 8.95 9.97
CA ILE A 66 4.20 9.32 9.45
C ILE A 66 4.72 10.56 10.18
N PRO A 67 6.04 10.66 10.45
CA PRO A 67 6.63 11.86 11.02
C PRO A 67 6.42 13.06 10.10
N SER A 68 6.23 14.25 10.68
CA SER A 68 5.98 15.49 9.93
C SER A 68 7.11 15.84 8.94
N SER A 69 8.34 15.37 9.20
CA SER A 69 9.49 15.53 8.30
C SER A 69 9.40 14.74 6.99
N THR A 70 8.45 13.81 6.87
CA THR A 70 8.31 12.90 5.72
C THR A 70 7.36 13.42 4.64
N ILE A 71 6.50 14.40 4.96
CA ILE A 71 5.37 14.83 4.11
C ILE A 71 5.86 15.49 2.80
N ALA A 72 7.05 16.07 2.79
CA ALA A 72 7.58 16.83 1.65
C ALA A 72 8.23 15.96 0.55
N THR A 73 8.34 14.63 0.72
CA THR A 73 9.16 13.80 -0.18
C THR A 73 8.46 12.53 -0.63
N ALA A 74 7.12 12.44 -0.64
CA ALA A 74 6.43 11.22 -1.07
C ALA A 74 7.00 10.73 -2.42
N PRO A 75 7.51 9.49 -2.49
CA PRO A 75 8.18 8.98 -3.66
C PRO A 75 7.13 8.66 -4.72
N THR A 76 7.33 9.15 -5.94
CA THR A 76 6.63 8.63 -7.12
C THR A 76 7.38 7.39 -7.54
N PHE A 77 6.86 6.21 -7.20
CA PHE A 77 7.39 4.93 -7.68
C PHE A 77 6.85 4.57 -9.06
#